data_AF-A0A2G9TPF8-F1
#
_entry.id   AF-A0A2G9TPF8-F1
#
_cell.length_a   1.000
_cell.length_b   1.000
_cell.length_c   1.000
_cell.angle_alpha   90.00
_cell.angle_beta   90.00
_cell.angle_gamma   90.00
#
_symmetry.space_group_name_H-M   'P 1'
#
loop_
_entity.id
_entity.type
_entity.pdbx_description
1 polymer ?
#
loop_
_entity_poly.entity_id
_entity_poly.type
_entity_poly.pdbx_seq_one_letter_code
_entity_poly.pdbx_strand_id
1 'polypeptide(L)'
;MALVRPIPLNVSESSTSPMPTENHNGERRYTDEQIADDYTAGYMRSRAMVLYTGTVFWPPPTQLRSTCKVDVSLFPFDEQRCSLKFGSWTYHGFQVDITNRSGNIDLTNYVPSGEFDLVKVLNFHHRGPFNEPVPNWARVLVLDRLRRFLRMKLSNR
;
A
#
# COMPACT_ATOMS: atom_id res chain seq x y z
N MET A 1 -15.97 -23.16 12.81
CA MET A 1 -15.99 -21.78 12.31
C MET A 1 -14.53 -21.32 12.16
N ALA A 2 -14.01 -21.22 10.95
CA ALA A 2 -12.63 -20.79 10.71
C ALA A 2 -12.57 -19.26 10.66
N LEU A 3 -11.92 -18.64 11.65
CA LEU A 3 -11.65 -17.19 11.64
C LEU A 3 -10.39 -16.95 10.81
N VAL A 4 -10.57 -16.61 9.53
CA VAL A 4 -9.46 -16.09 8.72
C VAL A 4 -9.29 -14.61 9.06
N ARG A 5 -8.16 -14.28 9.70
CA ARG A 5 -7.82 -12.88 9.98
C ARG A 5 -7.16 -12.24 8.75
N PRO A 6 -7.53 -11.01 8.39
CA PRO A 6 -6.80 -10.21 7.41
C PRO A 6 -5.32 -10.10 7.79
N ILE A 7 -4.42 -10.26 6.82
CA ILE A 7 -3.05 -9.77 6.97
C ILE A 7 -3.14 -8.25 6.86
N PRO A 8 -2.64 -7.48 7.85
CA PRO A 8 -2.55 -6.04 7.72
C PRO A 8 -1.57 -5.71 6.59
N LEU A 9 -2.13 -5.38 5.42
CA LEU A 9 -1.38 -4.89 4.28
C LEU A 9 -1.10 -3.41 4.48
N ASN A 10 0.13 -3.02 4.21
CA ASN A 10 0.51 -1.63 4.01
C ASN A 10 0.53 -1.34 2.52
N VAL A 11 -0.10 -0.22 2.14
CA VAL A 11 0.07 0.37 0.83
C VAL A 11 0.96 1.59 1.02
N SER A 12 2.22 1.48 0.62
CA SER A 12 3.17 2.57 0.70
C SER A 12 3.48 3.12 -0.69
N GLU A 13 3.92 4.36 -0.74
CA GLU A 13 4.42 4.95 -1.98
C GLU A 13 5.82 4.40 -2.30
N SER A 14 6.20 4.38 -3.58
CA SER A 14 7.61 4.30 -3.90
C SER A 14 8.28 5.60 -3.48
N SER A 15 9.03 5.54 -2.38
CA SER A 15 9.97 6.58 -1.94
C SER A 15 10.81 7.04 -3.13
N THR A 16 10.33 8.08 -3.81
CA THR A 16 11.14 8.91 -4.68
C THR A 16 11.36 10.15 -3.84
N SER A 17 12.62 10.47 -3.56
CA SER A 17 12.99 11.60 -2.71
C SER A 17 12.17 12.84 -3.07
N PRO A 18 11.53 13.52 -2.10
CA PRO A 18 10.74 14.71 -2.40
C PRO A 18 11.65 15.75 -3.07
N MET A 19 11.20 16.31 -4.20
CA MET A 19 11.82 17.51 -4.75
C MET A 19 11.62 18.64 -3.74
N PRO A 20 12.66 19.42 -3.40
CA PRO A 20 12.49 20.58 -2.53
C PRO A 20 11.62 21.61 -3.24
N THR A 21 10.51 22.02 -2.62
CA THR A 21 9.80 23.23 -3.04
C THR A 21 10.45 24.43 -2.38
N GLU A 22 10.93 25.36 -3.20
CA GLU A 22 11.52 26.63 -2.75
C GLU A 22 10.38 27.62 -2.48
N ASN A 23 10.30 28.16 -1.27
CA ASN A 23 9.37 29.25 -0.97
C ASN A 23 9.93 30.58 -1.50
N HIS A 24 9.10 31.64 -1.53
CA HIS A 24 9.52 33.00 -1.91
C HIS A 24 10.69 33.58 -1.07
N ASN A 25 11.12 32.89 0.00
CA ASN A 25 12.20 33.28 0.89
C ASN A 25 13.47 32.41 0.69
N GLY A 26 13.55 31.57 -0.34
CA GLY A 26 14.73 30.74 -0.64
C GLY A 26 14.96 29.56 0.32
N GLU A 27 13.95 29.21 1.12
CA GLU A 27 14.05 28.16 2.13
C GLU A 27 13.57 26.82 1.54
N ARG A 28 14.47 25.85 1.44
CA ARG A 28 14.15 24.48 0.99
C ARG A 28 13.41 23.74 2.10
N ARG A 29 12.09 23.64 1.98
CA ARG A 29 11.28 22.77 2.85
C ARG A 29 11.22 21.35 2.28
N TYR A 30 11.72 20.39 3.06
CA TYR A 30 11.37 18.98 2.89
C TYR A 30 10.01 18.77 3.55
N THR A 31 8.97 18.46 2.77
CA THR A 31 7.74 17.94 3.36
C THR A 31 7.98 16.48 3.71
N ASP A 32 7.80 16.17 4.99
CA ASP A 32 7.91 14.83 5.55
C ASP A 32 6.85 13.93 4.91
N GLU A 33 7.18 12.66 4.75
CA GLU A 33 6.40 11.60 4.10
C GLU A 33 4.89 11.73 4.32
N GLN A 34 4.14 11.97 3.24
CA GLN A 34 2.68 11.83 3.28
C GLN A 34 2.35 10.33 3.28
N ILE A 35 2.29 9.76 4.48
CA ILE A 35 1.69 8.45 4.76
C ILE A 35 0.36 8.41 4.01
N ALA A 36 0.16 7.38 3.17
CA ALA A 36 -1.10 7.14 2.48
C ALA A 36 -2.27 7.28 3.48
N ASP A 37 -3.30 8.05 3.10
CA ASP A 37 -4.51 8.31 3.88
C ASP A 37 -4.96 7.08 4.69
N ASP A 38 -5.53 7.33 5.89
CA ASP A 38 -6.07 6.32 6.81
C ASP A 38 -6.54 5.04 6.09
N TYR A 39 -5.71 3.99 6.16
CA TYR A 39 -5.91 2.69 5.52
C TYR A 39 -7.23 2.03 5.94
N THR A 40 -7.86 2.51 7.01
CA THR A 40 -9.18 2.07 7.46
C THR A 40 -10.36 2.82 6.84
N ALA A 41 -10.15 3.98 6.21
CA ALA A 41 -11.23 4.76 5.61
C ALA A 41 -11.80 4.14 4.32
N GLY A 42 -10.96 3.41 3.57
CA GLY A 42 -11.33 2.75 2.31
C GLY A 42 -11.68 1.26 2.42
N TYR A 43 -11.53 0.66 3.61
CA TYR A 43 -11.70 -0.79 3.79
C TYR A 43 -13.17 -1.18 3.97
N MET A 44 -13.73 -1.88 2.98
CA MET A 44 -15.09 -2.40 3.07
C MET A 44 -15.11 -3.79 3.70
N ARG A 45 -16.01 -4.01 4.66
CA ARG A 45 -16.20 -5.33 5.27
C ARG A 45 -16.62 -6.35 4.21
N SER A 46 -15.82 -7.38 4.04
CA SER A 46 -16.07 -8.48 3.10
C SER A 46 -15.84 -9.84 3.77
N ARG A 47 -16.45 -10.89 3.23
CA ARG A 47 -16.29 -12.26 3.72
C ARG A 47 -15.27 -13.01 2.88
N ALA A 48 -14.50 -13.89 3.52
CA ALA A 48 -13.59 -14.81 2.87
C ALA A 48 -14.28 -16.11 2.47
N MET A 49 -13.87 -16.68 1.35
CA MET A 49 -14.24 -18.03 0.92
C MET A 49 -13.12 -19.00 1.34
N VAL A 50 -13.50 -20.06 2.06
CA VAL A 50 -12.58 -21.10 2.51
C VAL A 50 -12.88 -22.38 1.72
N LEU A 51 -11.89 -22.89 1.00
CA LEU A 51 -11.98 -24.13 0.26
C LEU A 51 -11.66 -25.32 1.17
N TYR A 52 -12.14 -26.51 0.81
CA TYR A 52 -11.90 -27.75 1.57
C TYR A 52 -10.39 -28.10 1.66
N THR A 53 -9.57 -27.59 0.75
CA THR A 53 -8.10 -27.74 0.74
C THR A 53 -7.40 -26.89 1.79
N GLY A 54 -8.12 -26.02 2.51
CA GLY A 54 -7.56 -25.00 3.40
C GLY A 54 -7.13 -23.72 2.69
N THR A 55 -7.25 -23.65 1.37
CA THR A 55 -7.00 -22.41 0.61
C THR A 55 -8.09 -21.38 0.91
N VAL A 56 -7.68 -20.12 1.13
CA VAL A 56 -8.60 -19.02 1.39
C VAL A 56 -8.54 -18.01 0.26
N PHE A 57 -9.70 -17.67 -0.30
CA PHE A 57 -9.87 -16.59 -1.27
C PHE A 57 -10.61 -15.43 -0.62
N TRP A 58 -10.00 -14.25 -0.61
CA TRP A 58 -10.56 -13.10 0.09
C TRP A 58 -10.21 -11.77 -0.59
N PRO A 59 -11.05 -11.28 -1.52
CA PRO A 59 -10.89 -9.99 -2.18
C PRO A 59 -11.78 -8.90 -1.55
N PRO A 60 -11.30 -8.11 -0.56
CA PRO A 60 -12.06 -6.97 -0.07
C PRO A 60 -12.15 -5.87 -1.14
N PRO A 61 -13.31 -5.20 -1.30
CA PRO A 61 -13.35 -3.94 -2.02
C PRO A 61 -12.56 -2.90 -1.21
N THR A 62 -11.65 -2.20 -1.88
CA THR A 62 -10.82 -1.20 -1.21
C THR A 62 -10.61 0.00 -2.11
N GLN A 63 -10.74 1.20 -1.55
CA GLN A 63 -10.27 2.42 -2.20
C GLN A 63 -8.82 2.66 -1.79
N LEU A 64 -7.92 2.74 -2.76
CA LEU A 64 -6.51 3.03 -2.55
C LEU A 64 -6.21 4.46 -2.97
N ARG A 65 -5.47 5.17 -2.14
CA ARG A 65 -4.95 6.50 -2.46
C ARG A 65 -3.44 6.47 -2.34
N SER A 66 -2.77 6.93 -3.38
CA SER A 66 -1.33 7.16 -3.39
C SER A 66 -1.07 8.57 -3.86
N THR A 67 -0.11 9.21 -3.23
CA THR A 67 0.59 10.34 -3.80
C THR A 67 1.46 9.87 -4.96
N CYS A 68 1.55 10.68 -6.02
CA CYS A 68 2.56 10.53 -7.06
C CYS A 68 2.99 11.89 -7.56
N LYS A 69 4.25 11.98 -7.99
CA LYS A 69 4.79 13.21 -8.55
C LYS A 69 4.19 13.45 -9.93
N VAL A 70 3.53 14.58 -10.09
CA VAL A 70 3.01 15.05 -11.37
C VAL A 70 4.09 15.86 -12.09
N ASP A 71 4.33 15.55 -13.37
CA ASP A 71 5.18 16.34 -14.25
C ASP A 71 4.32 16.98 -15.34
N VAL A 72 4.26 18.32 -15.37
CA VAL A 72 3.41 19.11 -16.29
C VAL A 72 4.20 19.78 -17.41
N SER A 73 5.45 19.37 -17.63
CA SER A 73 6.35 20.01 -18.60
C SER A 73 5.82 19.98 -20.05
N LEU A 74 4.94 19.04 -20.36
CA LEU A 74 4.41 18.77 -21.70
C LEU A 74 2.89 18.96 -21.81
N PHE A 75 2.27 19.66 -20.86
CA PHE A 75 0.83 19.89 -20.84
C PHE A 75 0.34 20.47 -22.19
N PRO A 76 -0.76 19.97 -22.78
CA PRO A 76 -1.71 18.96 -22.27
C PRO A 76 -1.43 17.50 -22.70
N PHE A 77 -0.23 17.20 -23.22
CA PHE A 77 0.16 15.87 -23.72
C PHE A 77 1.19 15.19 -22.79
N ASP A 78 1.10 15.49 -21.50
CA ASP A 78 1.97 14.96 -20.47
C ASP A 78 1.67 13.49 -20.13
N GLU A 79 2.71 12.75 -19.74
CA GLU A 79 2.59 11.37 -19.25
C GLU A 79 2.78 11.33 -17.73
N GLN A 80 1.88 10.64 -17.04
CA GLN A 80 1.96 10.48 -15.58
C GLN A 80 2.34 9.04 -15.19
N ARG A 81 3.30 8.92 -14.27
CA ARG A 81 3.81 7.63 -13.76
C ARG A 81 3.60 7.53 -12.25
N CYS A 82 2.57 6.79 -11.85
CA CYS A 82 2.22 6.59 -10.45
C CYS A 82 2.48 5.15 -10.01
N SER A 83 3.07 4.97 -8.82
CA SER A 83 3.46 3.66 -8.29
C SER A 83 2.67 3.31 -7.03
N LEU A 84 2.14 2.09 -6.97
CA LEU A 84 1.56 1.52 -5.76
C LEU A 84 2.49 0.42 -5.23
N LYS A 85 2.91 0.50 -3.97
CA LYS A 85 3.63 -0.60 -3.31
C LYS A 85 2.73 -1.29 -2.30
N PHE A 86 2.64 -2.61 -2.41
CA PHE A 86 1.93 -3.45 -1.47
C PHE A 86 2.94 -4.24 -0.64
N GLY A 87 2.71 -4.31 0.67
CA GLY A 87 3.55 -5.07 1.58
C GLY A 87 2.80 -5.48 2.82
N SER A 88 3.34 -6.44 3.56
CA SER A 88 2.85 -6.73 4.91
C SER A 88 3.40 -5.68 5.87
N TRP A 89 2.56 -5.14 6.75
CA TRP A 89 2.99 -4.18 7.77
C TRP A 89 3.79 -4.84 8.90
N THR A 90 3.39 -6.05 9.31
CA THR A 90 3.87 -6.67 10.56
C THR A 90 4.75 -7.89 10.38
N TYR A 91 4.68 -8.52 9.23
CA TYR A 91 5.41 -9.74 8.88
C TYR A 91 6.46 -9.44 7.82
N HIS A 92 7.62 -10.09 7.95
CA HIS A 92 8.71 -10.05 6.97
C HIS A 92 8.59 -11.23 5.98
N GLY A 93 9.42 -11.23 4.94
CA GLY A 93 9.33 -12.16 3.80
C GLY A 93 9.43 -13.65 4.14
N PHE A 94 10.10 -14.03 5.24
CA PHE A 94 10.14 -15.44 5.69
C PHE A 94 8.86 -15.89 6.40
N GLN A 95 8.05 -14.97 6.90
CA GLN A 95 6.77 -15.27 7.55
C GLN A 95 5.61 -15.20 6.56
N VAL A 96 5.61 -14.17 5.71
CA VAL A 96 4.60 -13.95 4.69
C VAL A 96 5.31 -13.54 3.40
N ASP A 97 5.17 -14.37 2.38
CA ASP A 97 5.67 -14.09 1.04
C ASP A 97 4.49 -13.68 0.14
N ILE A 98 4.52 -12.44 -0.33
CA ILE A 98 3.46 -11.87 -1.17
C ILE A 98 3.89 -12.02 -2.61
N THR A 99 3.14 -12.80 -3.38
CA THR A 99 3.47 -13.07 -4.79
C THR A 99 2.37 -12.58 -5.72
N ASN A 100 2.77 -12.23 -6.94
CA ASN A 100 1.83 -11.85 -7.99
C ASN A 100 1.02 -13.07 -8.44
N ARG A 101 -0.30 -12.95 -8.43
CA ARG A 101 -1.21 -14.00 -8.93
C ARG A 101 -1.05 -14.20 -10.45
N SER A 102 -0.77 -13.13 -11.18
CA SER A 102 -0.59 -13.10 -12.64
C SER A 102 0.49 -12.09 -13.02
N GLY A 103 1.10 -12.26 -14.19
CA GLY A 103 2.11 -11.33 -14.71
C GLY A 103 1.55 -9.95 -15.05
N ASN A 104 0.26 -9.89 -15.42
CA ASN A 104 -0.45 -8.66 -15.72
C ASN A 104 -1.56 -8.42 -14.70
N ILE A 105 -1.92 -7.14 -14.50
CA ILE A 105 -3.09 -6.76 -13.71
C ILE A 105 -4.35 -7.05 -14.53
N ASP A 106 -5.38 -7.58 -13.87
CA ASP A 106 -6.67 -7.84 -14.50
C ASP A 106 -7.43 -6.54 -14.71
N LEU A 107 -7.69 -6.19 -15.98
CA LEU A 107 -8.41 -4.98 -16.39
C LEU A 107 -9.78 -5.30 -17.01
N THR A 108 -10.29 -6.53 -16.86
CA THR A 108 -11.58 -6.95 -17.46
C THR A 108 -12.77 -6.08 -17.04
N ASN A 109 -12.75 -5.58 -15.79
CA ASN A 109 -13.78 -4.71 -15.23
C ASN A 109 -13.28 -3.27 -15.02
N TYR A 110 -12.27 -2.83 -15.77
CA TYR A 110 -11.76 -1.47 -15.71
C TYR A 110 -12.78 -0.49 -16.28
N VAL A 111 -13.05 0.59 -15.54
CA VAL A 111 -13.88 1.70 -16.00
C VAL A 111 -12.93 2.83 -16.41
N PRO A 112 -12.93 3.24 -17.70
CA PRO A 112 -12.02 4.29 -18.18
C PRO A 112 -12.34 5.65 -17.56
N SER A 113 -11.30 6.47 -17.38
CA SER A 113 -11.45 7.87 -16.97
C SER A 113 -11.81 8.74 -18.17
N GLY A 114 -12.51 9.85 -17.93
CA GLY A 114 -12.75 10.87 -18.96
C GLY A 114 -11.57 11.84 -19.15
N GLU A 115 -10.58 11.80 -18.26
CA GLU A 115 -9.43 12.72 -18.25
C GLU A 115 -8.10 12.00 -18.51
N PHE A 116 -8.00 10.72 -18.15
CA PHE A 116 -6.74 9.97 -18.19
C PHE A 116 -6.88 8.70 -19.05
N ASP A 117 -5.95 8.53 -19.99
CA ASP A 117 -5.79 7.29 -20.74
C ASP A 117 -4.82 6.34 -20.05
N LEU A 118 -5.28 5.11 -19.76
CA LEU A 118 -4.44 4.08 -19.15
C LEU A 118 -3.57 3.42 -20.22
N VAL A 119 -2.35 3.94 -20.42
CA VAL A 119 -1.41 3.43 -21.43
C VAL A 119 -0.80 2.08 -21.04
N LYS A 120 -0.31 1.97 -19.80
CA LYS A 120 0.40 0.77 -19.34
C LYS A 120 0.32 0.59 -17.83
N VAL A 121 0.22 -0.67 -17.42
CA VAL A 121 0.33 -1.08 -16.02
C VAL A 121 1.45 -2.10 -15.90
N LEU A 122 2.37 -1.87 -14.97
CA LEU A 122 3.50 -2.74 -14.70
C LEU A 122 3.35 -3.37 -13.32
N ASN A 123 3.57 -4.68 -13.23
CA ASN A 123 3.54 -5.41 -11.97
C ASN A 123 4.92 -5.99 -11.66
N PHE A 124 5.57 -5.46 -10.62
CA PHE A 124 6.90 -5.90 -10.19
C PHE A 124 6.83 -6.54 -8.82
N HIS A 125 7.35 -7.77 -8.71
CA HIS A 125 7.58 -8.42 -7.43
C HIS A 125 9.00 -8.12 -6.96
N HIS A 126 9.13 -7.47 -5.81
CA HIS A 126 10.41 -7.10 -5.21
C HIS A 126 10.63 -7.83 -3.89
N ARG A 127 11.77 -8.49 -3.74
CA ARG A 127 12.28 -8.95 -2.43
C ARG A 127 13.52 -8.14 -2.08
N GLY A 128 13.47 -7.45 -0.94
CA GLY A 128 14.62 -6.71 -0.45
C GLY A 128 15.78 -7.63 -0.03
N PRO A 129 17.03 -7.12 -0.03
CA PRO A 129 18.20 -7.89 0.43
C PRO A 129 18.17 -8.12 1.94
N PHE A 130 17.50 -7.24 2.69
CA PHE A 130 17.33 -7.34 4.14
C PHE A 130 16.12 -8.21 4.48
N ASN A 131 16.29 -9.53 4.39
CA ASN A 131 15.36 -10.47 5.02
C ASN A 131 15.61 -10.58 6.55
N GLU A 132 16.07 -9.51 7.21
CA GLU A 132 16.21 -9.53 8.66
C GLU A 132 14.84 -9.37 9.33
N PRO A 133 14.49 -10.22 10.30
CA PRO A 133 13.20 -10.14 10.97
C PRO A 133 13.10 -8.80 11.71
N VAL A 134 11.94 -8.14 11.62
CA VAL A 134 11.65 -6.98 12.48
C VAL A 134 11.92 -7.40 13.93
N PRO A 135 12.81 -6.70 14.67
CA PRO A 135 13.20 -7.11 15.99
C PRO A 135 11.99 -7.28 16.91
N ASN A 136 11.99 -8.34 17.73
CA ASN A 136 10.86 -8.66 18.62
C ASN A 136 10.49 -7.49 19.54
N TRP A 137 11.48 -6.72 20.00
CA TRP A 137 11.25 -5.54 20.81
C TRP A 137 10.47 -4.46 20.06
N ALA A 138 10.77 -4.24 18.77
CA ALA A 138 10.09 -3.26 17.94
C ALA A 138 8.65 -3.72 17.66
N ARG A 139 8.45 -5.02 17.41
CA ARG A 139 7.12 -5.63 17.28
C ARG A 139 6.27 -5.42 18.53
N VAL A 140 6.81 -5.66 19.73
CA VAL A 140 6.09 -5.48 21.00
C VAL A 140 5.87 -3.99 21.31
N LEU A 141 6.88 -3.15 21.10
CA LEU A 141 6.76 -1.71 21.30
C LEU A 141 5.65 -1.12 20.41
N VAL A 142 5.62 -1.46 19.12
CA VAL A 142 4.65 -0.94 18.15
C VAL A 142 3.27 -1.56 18.35
N LEU A 143 3.16 -2.89 18.37
CA LEU A 143 1.87 -3.58 18.41
C LEU A 143 1.23 -3.59 19.80
N ASP A 144 2.02 -3.57 20.88
CA ASP A 144 1.46 -3.69 22.23
C ASP A 144 1.51 -2.39 23.03
N ARG A 145 2.60 -1.62 22.97
CA ARG A 145 2.76 -0.43 23.81
C ARG A 145 2.25 0.84 23.14
N LEU A 146 2.71 1.12 21.92
CA LEU A 146 2.31 2.29 21.14
C LEU A 146 0.85 2.21 20.69
N ARG A 147 0.36 1.04 20.27
CA ARG A 147 -1.09 0.81 20.03
C ARG A 147 -1.96 1.28 21.19
N ARG A 148 -1.64 0.82 22.40
CA ARG A 148 -2.45 1.09 23.60
C ARG A 148 -2.33 2.56 24.00
N PHE A 149 -1.12 3.12 23.91
CA PHE A 149 -0.86 4.52 24.21
C PHE A 149 -1.55 5.48 23.23
N LEU A 150 -1.44 5.22 21.93
CA LEU A 150 -2.04 6.00 20.84
C LEU A 150 -3.53 5.71 20.61
N ARG A 151 -4.14 4.81 21.40
CA ARG A 151 -5.53 4.36 21.27
C ARG A 151 -5.91 3.97 19.83
N MET A 152 -4.97 3.40 19.09
CA MET A 152 -5.24 2.92 17.73
C MET A 152 -6.28 1.79 17.82
N LYS A 153 -7.47 2.02 17.26
CA LYS A 153 -8.51 1.00 17.15
C LYS A 153 -8.08 0.01 16.07
N LEU A 154 -7.58 -1.15 16.48
CA LEU A 154 -7.63 -2.31 15.58
C LEU A 154 -9.10 -2.62 15.31
N SER A 155 -9.49 -2.72 14.03
CA SER A 155 -10.81 -3.20 13.64
C SER A 155 -11.14 -4.46 14.44
N ASN A 156 -12.22 -4.35 15.22
CA ASN A 156 -12.48 -5.20 16.38
C ASN A 156 -12.64 -6.68 16.04
N ARG A 157 -12.29 -7.50 17.03
CA ARG A 157 -12.46 -8.97 17.14
C ARG A 157 -13.89 -9.43 16.88
#